data_AF-A0A357V2D0-F1
#
_entry.id   AF-A0A357V2D0-F1
#
_cell.length_a   1.000
_cell.length_b   1.000
_cell.length_c   1.000
_cell.angle_alpha   90.00
_cell.angle_beta   90.00
_cell.angle_gamma   90.00
#
_symmetry.space_group_name_H-M   'P 1'
#
loop_
_entity.id
_entity.type
_entity.pdbx_description
1 polymer ?
#
loop_
_entity_poly.entity_id
_entity_poly.type
_entity_poly.pdbx_seq_one_letter_code
_entity_poly.pdbx_strand_id
1 'polypeptide(L)'
;EIWLPGQGAYREISSCSNCGDFQARRMKARCRVKGEKGTRFVHTLNGSGVAVGRAMIGVLENYQQADGSITVPEVLRPYMGGLEVIGKA
;
A
#
# COMPACT_ATOMS: atom_id res chain seq x y z
N GLU A 1 7.08 0.19 6.81
CA GLU A 1 8.05 1.02 6.06
C GLU A 1 8.72 0.15 4.99
N ILE A 2 9.34 0.73 3.96
CA ILE A 2 10.10 0.05 2.90
C ILE A 2 11.57 0.49 2.96
N TRP A 3 12.50 -0.42 2.67
CA TRP A 3 13.92 -0.11 2.58
C TRP A 3 14.26 0.60 1.26
N LEU A 4 15.00 1.72 1.33
CA LEU A 4 15.50 2.45 0.16
C LEU A 4 17.04 2.50 0.19
N PRO A 5 17.73 1.65 -0.60
CA PRO A 5 19.19 1.60 -0.66
C PRO A 5 19.87 2.95 -0.89
N GLY A 6 19.32 3.79 -1.78
CA GLY A 6 19.89 5.12 -2.09
C GLY A 6 19.88 6.08 -0.90
N GLN A 7 19.06 5.79 0.12
CA GLN A 7 18.98 6.57 1.35
C GLN A 7 19.54 5.85 2.57
N GLY A 8 19.91 4.56 2.45
CA GLY A 8 20.36 3.74 3.57
C GLY A 8 19.38 3.69 4.74
N ALA A 9 18.07 3.79 4.47
CA ALA A 9 17.05 3.92 5.51
C ALA A 9 15.70 3.32 5.11
N TYR A 10 14.89 3.00 6.12
CA TYR A 10 13.47 2.71 5.95
C TYR A 10 12.67 4.01 5.79
N ARG A 11 11.72 4.00 4.86
CA ARG A 11 10.78 5.09 4.63
C ARG A 11 9.35 4.59 4.68
N GLU A 12 8.44 5.44 5.14
CA GLU A 12 7.02 5.11 5.17
C GLU A 12 6.51 4.74 3.76
N ILE A 13 5.76 3.65 3.65
CA ILE A 13 5.10 3.21 2.40
C ILE A 13 3.59 3.00 2.58
N SER A 14 3.17 2.86 3.84
CA SER A 14 1.79 2.62 4.22
C SER A 14 1.56 3.15 5.63
N SER A 15 0.36 3.65 5.86
CA SER A 15 -0.20 3.93 7.16
C SER A 15 -1.54 3.21 7.26
N CYS A 16 -1.73 2.47 8.35
CA CYS A 16 -2.93 1.68 8.63
C CYS A 16 -3.44 2.05 10.02
N SER A 17 -4.69 2.49 10.10
CA SER A 17 -5.26 3.10 11.31
C SER A 17 -6.65 2.55 11.62
N ASN A 18 -6.90 2.33 12.91
CA ASN A 18 -8.24 2.17 13.46
C ASN A 18 -8.70 3.53 14.01
N CYS A 19 -9.73 4.11 13.41
CA CYS A 19 -10.27 5.40 13.83
C CYS A 19 -11.40 5.28 14.87
N GLY A 20 -11.75 4.06 15.28
CA GLY A 20 -12.93 3.82 16.10
C GLY A 20 -14.16 4.46 15.46
N ASP A 21 -15.04 5.04 16.29
CA ASP A 21 -16.20 5.78 15.83
C ASP A 21 -15.94 7.29 15.62
N PHE A 22 -14.69 7.77 15.66
CA PHE A 22 -14.36 9.19 15.53
C PHE A 22 -14.88 9.79 14.21
N GLN A 23 -14.54 9.15 13.09
CA GLN A 23 -15.00 9.58 11.77
C GLN A 23 -16.51 9.35 11.61
N ALA A 24 -17.01 8.22 12.10
CA ALA A 24 -18.43 7.85 12.04
C ALA A 24 -19.34 8.88 12.75
N ARG A 25 -18.92 9.41 13.90
CA ARG A 25 -19.61 10.50 14.61
C ARG A 25 -19.70 11.77 13.77
N ARG A 26 -18.63 12.14 13.04
CA ARG A 26 -18.59 13.33 12.18
C ARG A 26 -19.50 13.21 10.96
N MET A 27 -19.55 12.03 10.33
CA MET A 27 -20.37 11.79 9.12
C MET A 27 -21.77 11.23 9.41
N LYS A 28 -22.10 10.99 10.69
CA LYS A 28 -23.33 10.31 11.14
C LYS A 28 -23.54 8.90 10.56
N ALA A 29 -22.46 8.16 10.28
CA ALA A 29 -22.55 6.78 9.79
C ALA A 29 -22.90 5.81 10.93
N ARG A 30 -24.01 5.09 10.80
CA ARG A 30 -24.55 4.21 11.84
C ARG A 30 -24.93 2.85 11.28
N CYS A 31 -24.92 1.85 12.14
CA CYS A 31 -25.46 0.52 11.86
C CYS A 31 -26.53 0.15 12.90
N ARG A 32 -27.36 -0.83 12.54
CA ARG A 32 -28.30 -1.49 13.45
C ARG A 32 -27.89 -2.94 13.59
N VAL A 33 -27.66 -3.38 14.82
CA VAL A 33 -27.39 -4.79 15.11
C VAL A 33 -28.71 -5.54 15.21
N LYS A 34 -28.77 -6.75 14.66
CA LYS A 34 -29.96 -7.60 14.73
C LYS A 34 -30.30 -7.89 16.19
N GLY A 35 -31.54 -7.62 16.59
CA GLY A 35 -32.03 -7.84 17.96
C GLY A 35 -31.85 -6.67 18.92
N GLU A 36 -31.10 -5.62 18.55
CA GLU A 36 -30.93 -4.43 19.39
C GLU A 36 -31.97 -3.34 19.07
N LYS A 37 -32.47 -2.68 20.12
CA LYS A 37 -33.25 -1.45 19.96
C LYS A 37 -32.31 -0.27 19.72
N GLY A 38 -32.34 0.31 18.53
CA GLY A 38 -31.64 1.55 18.21
C GLY A 38 -30.63 1.43 17.07
N THR A 39 -29.65 2.34 17.06
CA THR A 39 -28.51 2.35 16.13
C THR A 39 -27.25 2.72 16.90
N ARG A 40 -26.10 2.21 16.47
CA ARG A 40 -24.78 2.57 16.99
C ARG A 40 -23.89 3.10 15.88
N PHE A 41 -22.91 3.94 16.22
CA PHE A 41 -21.91 4.39 15.24
C PHE A 41 -21.04 3.21 14.81
N VAL A 42 -20.69 3.16 13.52
CA VAL A 42 -19.72 2.17 13.03
C VAL A 42 -18.31 2.54 13.46
N HIS A 43 -17.41 1.56 13.52
CA HIS A 43 -15.98 1.84 13.54
C HIS A 43 -15.46 1.95 12.10
N THR A 44 -14.52 2.86 11.87
CA THR A 44 -13.88 3.02 10.56
C THR A 44 -12.41 2.66 10.63
N LEU A 45 -11.93 2.01 9.57
CA LEU A 45 -10.54 1.67 9.37
C LEU A 45 -10.10 2.20 8.02
N ASN A 46 -8.81 2.51 7.90
CA ASN A 46 -8.19 2.85 6.62
C ASN A 46 -6.76 2.30 6.60
N GLY A 47 -6.26 2.02 5.40
CA GLY A 47 -4.92 1.51 5.20
C GLY A 47 -4.48 1.68 3.75
N SER A 48 -3.26 2.16 3.52
CA SER A 48 -2.67 2.15 2.18
C SER A 48 -2.18 0.73 1.85
N GLY A 49 -2.58 0.17 0.71
CA GLY A 49 -2.14 -1.15 0.26
C GLY A 49 -1.57 -1.16 -1.17
N VAL A 50 -0.64 -0.30 -1.56
CA VAL A 50 0.22 0.63 -0.80
C VAL A 50 0.27 1.98 -1.54
N ALA A 51 1.08 2.95 -1.09
CA ALA A 51 1.35 4.15 -1.89
C ALA A 51 2.14 3.78 -3.17
N VAL A 52 1.44 3.64 -4.31
CA VAL A 52 1.98 3.08 -5.57
C VAL A 52 3.27 3.78 -6.04
N GLY A 53 3.32 5.11 -5.99
CA GLY A 53 4.54 5.85 -6.36
C GLY A 53 5.74 5.53 -5.48
N ARG A 54 5.53 5.33 -4.17
CA ARG A 54 6.59 4.91 -3.23
C ARG A 54 6.99 3.45 -3.44
N ALA A 55 6.04 2.59 -3.76
CA ALA A 55 6.32 1.20 -4.13
C ALA A 55 7.17 1.11 -5.40
N MET A 56 6.89 1.94 -6.41
CA MET A 56 7.70 2.01 -7.63
C MET A 56 9.14 2.41 -7.34
N ILE A 57 9.38 3.43 -6.50
CA ILE A 57 10.75 3.79 -6.07
C ILE A 57 11.43 2.60 -5.38
N GLY A 58 10.72 1.93 -4.48
CA GLY A 58 11.23 0.73 -3.81
C GLY A 58 11.58 -0.40 -4.78
N VAL A 59 10.75 -0.66 -5.79
CA VAL A 59 11.04 -1.67 -6.83
C VAL A 59 12.28 -1.28 -7.63
N LEU A 60 12.36 -0.03 -8.12
CA LEU A 60 13.50 0.44 -8.91
C LEU A 60 14.82 0.33 -8.14
N GLU A 61 14.86 0.77 -6.88
CA GLU A 61 16.12 0.74 -6.12
C GLU A 61 16.51 -0.67 -5.65
N ASN A 62 15.56 -1.51 -5.27
CA ASN A 62 15.87 -2.84 -4.71
C ASN A 62 16.06 -3.93 -5.78
N TYR A 63 15.58 -3.71 -7.02
CA TYR A 63 15.72 -4.65 -8.13
C TYR A 63 16.70 -4.17 -9.22
N GLN A 64 17.47 -3.12 -8.95
CA GLN A 64 18.52 -2.66 -9.87
C GLN A 64 19.65 -3.69 -10.01
N GLN A 65 20.19 -3.79 -11.22
CA GLN A 65 21.34 -4.61 -11.57
C GLN A 65 22.57 -3.73 -11.80
N ALA A 66 23.75 -4.34 -11.85
CA ALA A 66 25.02 -3.62 -12.02
C ALA A 66 25.13 -2.83 -13.35
N ASP A 67 24.39 -3.25 -14.38
CA ASP A 67 24.32 -2.59 -15.69
C ASP A 67 23.26 -1.48 -15.76
N GLY A 68 22.54 -1.22 -14.65
CA GLY A 68 21.46 -0.24 -14.56
C GLY A 68 20.10 -0.75 -15.04
N SER A 69 19.99 -2.02 -15.46
CA SER A 69 18.70 -2.66 -15.71
C SER A 69 17.96 -2.96 -14.40
N ILE A 70 16.64 -3.13 -14.47
CA ILE A 70 15.78 -3.44 -13.33
C ILE A 70 15.13 -4.79 -13.56
N THR A 71 15.37 -5.75 -12.67
CA THR A 71 14.64 -7.02 -12.69
C THR A 71 13.18 -6.79 -12.31
N VAL A 72 12.25 -7.25 -13.13
CA VAL A 72 10.82 -7.18 -12.83
C VAL A 72 10.50 -8.23 -11.76
N PRO A 73 9.94 -7.84 -10.59
CA PRO A 73 9.48 -8.78 -9.57
C PRO A 73 8.54 -9.81 -10.20
N GLU A 74 8.71 -11.09 -9.86
CA GLU A 74 7.99 -12.20 -10.49
C GLU A 74 6.47 -12.00 -10.50
N VAL A 75 5.92 -11.50 -9.39
CA VAL A 75 4.48 -11.20 -9.22
C VAL A 75 3.96 -10.10 -10.15
N LEU A 76 4.83 -9.26 -10.71
CA LEU A 76 4.48 -8.19 -11.65
C LEU A 76 4.61 -8.63 -13.12
N ARG A 77 5.35 -9.71 -13.43
CA ARG A 77 5.59 -10.16 -14.81
C ARG A 77 4.30 -10.43 -15.61
N PRO A 78 3.23 -11.04 -15.06
CA PRO A 78 1.97 -11.23 -15.78
C PRO A 78 1.31 -9.91 -16.23
N TYR A 79 1.53 -8.83 -15.48
CA TYR A 79 1.01 -7.49 -15.78
C TYR A 79 1.91 -6.70 -16.75
N MET A 80 3.12 -7.21 -17.01
CA MET A 80 4.13 -6.61 -17.88
C MET A 80 4.31 -7.39 -19.19
N GLY A 81 3.34 -8.24 -19.57
CA GLY A 81 3.42 -9.06 -20.78
C GLY A 81 4.52 -10.12 -20.75
N GLY A 82 4.88 -10.61 -19.56
CA GLY A 82 5.98 -11.57 -19.38
C GLY A 82 7.37 -10.93 -19.34
N LEU A 83 7.48 -9.60 -19.39
CA LEU A 83 8.76 -8.90 -19.31
C LEU A 83 9.46 -9.21 -17.98
N GLU A 84 10.71 -9.65 -18.06
CA GLU A 84 11.51 -10.04 -16.88
C GLU A 84 12.50 -8.96 -16.45
N VAL A 85 12.90 -8.06 -17.37
CA VAL A 85 13.90 -7.02 -17.14
C VAL A 85 13.49 -5.74 -17.87
N ILE A 86 13.61 -4.59 -17.21
CA ILE A 86 13.48 -3.25 -17.79
C ILE A 86 14.90 -2.68 -17.97
N GLY A 87 15.32 -2.43 -19.21
CA GLY A 87 16.67 -1.96 -19.53
C GLY A 87 16.94 -2.07 -21.01
N LYS A 88 18.10 -1.59 -21.48
CA LYS A 88 18.51 -1.84 -22.88
C LYS A 88 18.88 -3.31 -23.02
N ALA A 89 18.44 -3.92 -24.12
CA ALA A 89 18.95 -5.21 -24.58
C ALA A 89 20.45 -5.11 -24.93
#